data_AF-A0A0F8ZQ74-F1
#
_entry.id   AF-A0A0F8ZQ74-F1
#
_cell.length_a   1.000
_cell.length_b   1.000
_cell.length_c   1.000
_cell.angle_alpha   90.00
_cell.angle_beta   90.00
_cell.angle_gamma   90.00
#
_symmetry.space_group_name_H-M   'P 1'
#
loop_
_entity.id
_entity.type
_entity.pdbx_description
1 polymer ?
#
loop_
_entity_poly.entity_id
_entity_poly.type
_entity_poly.pdbx_seq_one_letter_code
_entity_poly.pdbx_strand_id
1 'polypeptide(L)'
;MAQTPSIRVSEGIRLPHTFSADAAVGDVIVVGTVPAIVSAAVDFSVQPIGILDFGGAWDIPQVAAAITAGDAVYWDENGTPVTGTALSGCATGTASGNNLMGLAAPTQPNGTTLTVNTDTYVRVIMTAAKRTATIAGSVTADDITGSDATLAIAGLAAAQGGLVSVTAGTSSTAGNVGGVASLVGGVGGATANGGAAVITGGLTAVGATGTGGAVTITGGAHANTTN
;
A
#
# COMPACT_ATOMS: atom_id res chain seq x y z
N MET A 1 12.72 19.06 26.24
CA MET A 1 11.29 19.07 25.86
C MET A 1 10.54 18.16 26.82
N ALA A 2 9.63 18.71 27.63
CA ALA A 2 8.79 17.90 28.51
C ALA A 2 7.48 17.59 27.76
N GLN A 3 7.33 16.36 27.28
CA GLN A 3 6.05 15.90 26.73
C GLN A 3 5.13 15.51 27.89
N THR A 4 3.82 15.72 27.72
CA THR A 4 2.82 15.05 28.56
C THR A 4 3.02 13.53 28.46
N PRO A 5 3.18 12.80 29.58
CA PRO A 5 3.38 11.36 29.55
C PRO A 5 2.25 10.63 28.80
N SER A 6 2.62 9.68 27.95
CA SER A 6 1.66 8.77 27.36
C SER A 6 1.07 7.85 28.44
N ILE A 7 -0.24 7.64 28.42
CA ILE A 7 -0.92 6.70 29.32
C ILE A 7 -1.19 5.41 28.53
N ARG A 8 -0.73 4.28 29.05
CA ARG A 8 -1.06 2.96 28.50
C ARG A 8 -2.50 2.62 28.86
N VAL A 9 -3.35 2.41 27.85
CA VAL A 9 -4.79 2.12 28.02
C VAL A 9 -5.09 0.61 27.92
N SER A 10 -4.28 -0.16 27.21
CA SER A 10 -4.46 -1.60 27.02
C SER A 10 -3.12 -2.28 26.71
N GLU A 11 -3.02 -3.59 26.97
CA GLU A 11 -1.84 -4.40 26.63
C GLU A 11 -1.88 -5.00 25.22
N GLY A 12 -3.01 -4.89 24.50
CA GLY A 12 -3.21 -5.63 23.25
C GLY A 12 -3.95 -4.89 22.14
N ILE A 13 -4.33 -5.66 21.11
CA ILE A 13 -5.06 -5.27 19.89
C ILE A 13 -6.53 -4.87 20.13
N ARG A 14 -6.97 -4.76 21.38
CA ARG A 14 -8.35 -4.44 21.74
C ARG A 14 -8.40 -3.08 22.43
N LEU A 15 -9.17 -2.16 21.87
CA LEU A 15 -9.27 -0.78 22.35
C LEU A 15 -10.73 -0.36 22.53
N PRO A 16 -11.00 0.45 23.57
CA PRO A 16 -12.31 1.05 23.72
C PRO A 16 -12.60 2.03 22.57
N HIS A 17 -13.84 2.00 22.09
CA HIS A 17 -14.34 2.87 21.04
C HIS A 17 -15.72 3.41 21.43
N THR A 18 -15.93 4.70 21.19
CA THR A 18 -17.24 5.33 21.35
C THR A 18 -17.99 5.24 20.03
N PHE A 19 -19.05 4.45 20.03
CA PHE A 19 -19.92 4.23 18.87
C PHE A 19 -20.89 5.40 18.70
N SER A 20 -21.48 5.52 17.50
CA SER A 20 -22.51 6.51 17.17
C SER A 20 -23.89 5.89 16.91
N ALA A 21 -23.98 4.56 16.93
CA ALA A 21 -25.18 3.76 16.73
C ALA A 21 -24.96 2.36 17.35
N ASP A 22 -26.03 1.57 17.44
CA ASP A 22 -25.95 0.17 17.82
C ASP A 22 -25.02 -0.59 16.86
N ALA A 23 -24.27 -1.54 17.39
CA ALA A 23 -23.37 -2.38 16.61
C ALA A 23 -23.47 -3.84 17.06
N ALA A 24 -23.53 -4.77 16.12
CA ALA A 24 -23.53 -6.19 16.39
C ALA A 24 -22.10 -6.73 16.53
N VAL A 25 -21.96 -7.90 17.16
CA VAL A 25 -20.68 -8.63 17.16
C VAL A 25 -20.31 -9.00 15.73
N GLY A 26 -19.05 -8.77 15.37
CA GLY A 26 -18.55 -9.08 14.02
C GLY A 26 -18.72 -7.93 13.03
N ASP A 27 -19.43 -6.86 13.38
CA ASP A 27 -19.50 -5.67 12.54
C ASP A 27 -18.09 -5.10 12.33
N VAL A 28 -17.81 -4.69 11.09
CA VAL A 28 -16.54 -4.06 10.74
C VAL A 28 -16.69 -2.54 10.85
N ILE A 29 -15.88 -1.93 11.70
CA ILE A 29 -15.79 -0.47 11.84
C ILE A 29 -14.44 -0.03 11.32
N VAL A 30 -14.44 0.93 10.39
CA VAL A 30 -13.21 1.51 9.86
C VAL A 30 -12.83 2.74 10.68
N VAL A 31 -11.75 2.63 11.45
CA VAL A 31 -11.18 3.75 12.21
C VAL A 31 -10.11 4.43 11.34
N GLY A 32 -10.50 5.52 10.67
CA GLY A 32 -9.64 6.19 9.69
C GLY A 32 -9.46 5.34 8.44
N THR A 33 -8.42 4.51 8.40
CA THR A 33 -8.16 3.54 7.31
C THR A 33 -7.91 2.14 7.82
N VAL A 34 -8.21 1.89 9.09
CA VAL A 34 -7.91 0.63 9.78
C VAL A 34 -9.23 -0.07 10.07
N PRO A 35 -9.57 -1.16 9.35
CA PRO A 35 -10.71 -1.99 9.68
C PRO A 35 -10.49 -2.68 11.03
N ALA A 36 -11.51 -2.64 11.89
CA ALA A 36 -11.52 -3.29 13.19
C ALA A 36 -12.87 -3.99 13.41
N ILE A 37 -12.89 -5.05 14.21
CA ILE A 37 -14.08 -5.87 14.44
C ILE A 37 -14.72 -5.53 15.79
N VAL A 38 -16.04 -5.37 15.81
CA VAL A 38 -16.80 -5.22 17.05
C VAL A 38 -16.78 -6.55 17.81
N SER A 39 -16.13 -6.55 18.98
CA SER A 39 -15.89 -7.80 19.73
C SER A 39 -17.06 -8.23 20.63
N ALA A 40 -17.97 -7.30 20.95
CA ALA A 40 -19.18 -7.53 21.74
C ALA A 40 -20.25 -6.55 21.24
N ALA A 41 -21.52 -6.98 21.20
CA ALA A 41 -22.61 -6.12 20.74
C ALA A 41 -22.72 -4.88 21.62
N VAL A 42 -23.02 -3.75 20.98
CA VAL A 42 -23.16 -2.43 21.60
C VAL A 42 -24.58 -1.95 21.41
N ASP A 43 -25.25 -1.66 22.52
CA ASP A 43 -26.47 -0.87 22.55
C ASP A 43 -26.07 0.57 22.87
N PHE A 44 -26.13 1.43 21.87
CA PHE A 44 -25.71 2.83 21.96
C PHE A 44 -26.60 3.62 22.92
N SER A 45 -27.87 3.25 23.08
CA SER A 45 -28.80 3.92 23.97
C SER A 45 -28.49 3.68 25.45
N VAL A 46 -27.83 2.55 25.76
CA VAL A 46 -27.49 2.15 27.13
C VAL A 46 -26.01 2.41 27.45
N GLN A 47 -25.11 1.95 26.58
CA GLN A 47 -23.67 2.04 26.76
C GLN A 47 -22.97 2.28 25.41
N PRO A 48 -22.70 3.55 25.03
CA PRO A 48 -22.12 3.88 23.74
C PRO A 48 -20.63 3.51 23.60
N ILE A 49 -20.01 2.96 24.66
CA ILE A 49 -18.60 2.54 24.65
C ILE A 49 -18.51 1.02 24.57
N GLY A 50 -17.97 0.53 23.46
CA GLY A 50 -17.66 -0.88 23.23
C GLY A 50 -16.17 -1.13 22.99
N ILE A 51 -15.82 -2.36 22.62
CA ILE A 51 -14.43 -2.77 22.34
C ILE A 51 -14.29 -3.19 20.87
N LEU A 52 -13.36 -2.57 20.18
CA LEU A 52 -12.91 -2.98 18.85
C LEU A 52 -11.70 -3.88 18.94
N ASP A 53 -11.65 -4.91 18.10
CA ASP A 53 -10.50 -5.79 17.88
C ASP A 53 -9.78 -5.43 16.58
N PHE A 54 -8.50 -5.10 16.69
CA PHE A 54 -7.62 -4.71 15.59
C PHE A 54 -6.76 -5.87 15.08
N GLY A 55 -6.92 -7.07 15.64
CA GLY A 55 -6.15 -8.26 15.26
C GLY A 55 -6.91 -9.56 15.46
N GLY A 56 -6.16 -10.67 15.48
CA GLY A 56 -6.73 -12.02 15.61
C GLY A 56 -7.11 -12.63 14.26
N ALA A 57 -7.80 -13.78 14.31
CA ALA A 57 -8.29 -14.47 13.13
C ALA A 57 -9.82 -14.46 13.11
N TRP A 58 -10.40 -13.95 12.03
CA TRP A 58 -11.85 -13.75 11.90
C TRP A 58 -12.35 -14.32 10.56
N ASP A 59 -13.54 -14.91 10.57
CA ASP A 59 -14.24 -15.33 9.35
C ASP A 59 -15.08 -14.17 8.85
N ILE A 60 -14.63 -13.52 7.78
CA ILE A 60 -15.19 -12.27 7.26
C ILE A 60 -16.02 -12.55 6.00
N PRO A 61 -17.26 -12.03 5.91
CA PRO A 61 -18.07 -12.18 4.69
C PRO A 61 -17.31 -11.67 3.48
N GLN A 62 -17.27 -12.43 2.38
CA GLN A 62 -16.50 -12.07 1.18
C GLN A 62 -17.36 -11.83 -0.06
N VAL A 63 -16.79 -11.20 -1.09
CA VAL A 63 -17.44 -10.86 -2.37
C VAL A 63 -17.59 -12.05 -3.34
N ALA A 64 -17.46 -13.30 -2.88
CA ALA A 64 -17.33 -14.49 -3.75
C ALA A 64 -16.10 -14.41 -4.68
N ALA A 65 -14.93 -14.15 -4.10
CA ALA A 65 -13.67 -14.12 -4.85
C ALA A 65 -12.82 -15.37 -4.57
N ALA A 66 -11.96 -15.69 -5.53
CA ALA A 66 -10.86 -16.63 -5.30
C ALA A 66 -9.77 -15.91 -4.48
N ILE A 67 -9.55 -16.33 -3.24
CA ILE A 67 -8.52 -15.78 -2.34
C ILE A 67 -7.72 -16.94 -1.77
N THR A 68 -6.43 -16.98 -2.09
CA THR A 68 -5.51 -18.04 -1.66
C THR A 68 -4.91 -17.69 -0.29
N ALA A 69 -4.57 -18.71 0.49
CA ALA A 69 -3.82 -18.55 1.72
C ALA A 69 -2.56 -17.67 1.52
N GLY A 70 -2.39 -16.69 2.40
CA GLY A 70 -1.30 -15.72 2.32
C GLY A 70 -1.61 -14.48 1.47
N ASP A 71 -2.66 -14.49 0.66
CA ASP A 71 -3.06 -13.30 -0.11
C ASP A 71 -3.48 -12.16 0.82
N ALA A 72 -3.20 -10.93 0.40
CA ALA A 72 -3.70 -9.74 1.09
C ALA A 72 -5.22 -9.64 0.95
N VAL A 73 -5.89 -9.38 2.07
CA VAL A 73 -7.35 -9.21 2.13
C VAL A 73 -7.67 -7.78 2.54
N TYR A 74 -8.57 -7.17 1.78
CA TYR A 74 -9.01 -5.79 1.94
C TYR A 74 -10.49 -5.74 2.30
N TRP A 75 -10.88 -4.72 3.07
CA TRP A 75 -12.27 -4.38 3.34
C TRP A 75 -12.77 -3.39 2.29
N ASP A 76 -13.82 -3.78 1.57
CA ASP A 76 -14.62 -2.90 0.72
C ASP A 76 -15.88 -2.51 1.51
N GLU A 77 -16.01 -1.23 1.88
CA GLU A 77 -17.15 -0.72 2.65
C GLU A 77 -18.47 -0.77 1.88
N ASN A 78 -18.43 -0.80 0.55
CA ASN A 78 -19.61 -0.89 -0.31
C ASN A 78 -19.72 -2.25 -0.99
N GLY A 79 -18.94 -3.23 -0.54
CA GLY A 79 -18.95 -4.58 -1.07
C GLY A 79 -20.29 -5.30 -0.83
N THR A 80 -20.64 -6.22 -1.73
CA THR A 80 -21.83 -7.08 -1.57
C THR A 80 -21.36 -8.50 -1.22
N PRO A 81 -21.53 -8.93 0.05
CA PRO A 81 -21.10 -10.27 0.46
C PRO A 81 -21.97 -11.36 -0.18
N VAL A 82 -21.42 -12.57 -0.32
CA VAL A 82 -22.17 -13.75 -0.80
C VAL A 82 -23.41 -14.02 0.07
N THR A 83 -23.22 -13.86 1.38
CA THR A 83 -24.29 -13.94 2.38
C THR A 83 -24.35 -12.63 3.14
N GLY A 84 -25.52 -12.02 3.19
CA GLY A 84 -25.76 -10.77 3.90
C GLY A 84 -26.58 -9.79 3.08
N THR A 85 -26.55 -8.53 3.50
CA THR A 85 -27.23 -7.43 2.82
C THR A 85 -26.33 -6.86 1.73
N ALA A 86 -26.88 -6.56 0.56
CA ALA A 86 -26.11 -5.91 -0.49
C ALA A 86 -25.55 -4.56 -0.02
N LEU A 87 -24.32 -4.24 -0.43
CA LEU A 87 -23.60 -3.02 -0.05
C LEU A 87 -23.34 -2.85 1.46
N SER A 88 -23.43 -3.92 2.27
CA SER A 88 -23.10 -3.86 3.70
C SER A 88 -21.60 -3.94 3.98
N GLY A 89 -20.79 -4.04 2.94
CA GLY A 89 -19.35 -4.24 3.01
C GLY A 89 -18.97 -5.72 3.05
N CYS A 90 -17.80 -6.03 2.46
CA CYS A 90 -17.26 -7.38 2.44
C CYS A 90 -15.74 -7.41 2.21
N ALA A 91 -15.13 -8.55 2.53
CA ALA A 91 -13.75 -8.84 2.21
C ALA A 91 -13.56 -9.07 0.69
N THR A 92 -12.45 -8.55 0.16
CA THR A 92 -12.05 -8.66 -1.24
C THR A 92 -10.53 -8.77 -1.37
N GLY A 93 -10.06 -9.39 -2.46
CA GLY A 93 -8.64 -9.37 -2.84
C GLY A 93 -8.22 -8.08 -3.57
N THR A 94 -9.15 -7.14 -3.79
CA THR A 94 -8.88 -5.90 -4.54
C THR A 94 -8.34 -4.82 -3.62
N ALA A 95 -7.10 -4.38 -3.87
CA ALA A 95 -6.44 -3.33 -3.09
C ALA A 95 -6.94 -1.91 -3.40
N SER A 96 -7.18 -1.61 -4.69
CA SER A 96 -7.51 -0.24 -5.13
C SER A 96 -8.83 0.22 -4.49
N GLY A 97 -8.79 1.39 -3.85
CA GLY A 97 -9.95 2.00 -3.18
C GLY A 97 -10.32 1.38 -1.81
N ASN A 98 -9.70 0.28 -1.40
CA ASN A 98 -10.09 -0.48 -0.22
C ASN A 98 -9.03 -0.42 0.90
N ASN A 99 -9.44 -0.80 2.12
CA ASN A 99 -8.57 -0.74 3.30
C ASN A 99 -7.98 -2.12 3.63
N LEU A 100 -6.67 -2.23 3.81
CA LEU A 100 -6.01 -3.49 4.16
C LEU A 100 -6.49 -3.98 5.53
N MET A 101 -7.01 -5.20 5.58
CA MET A 101 -7.50 -5.83 6.79
C MET A 101 -6.47 -6.82 7.37
N GLY A 102 -5.82 -7.59 6.49
CA GLY A 102 -4.83 -8.58 6.90
C GLY A 102 -4.47 -9.54 5.78
N LEU A 103 -4.11 -10.77 6.16
CA LEU A 103 -3.76 -11.85 5.25
C LEU A 103 -4.74 -13.01 5.36
N ALA A 104 -5.04 -13.66 4.24
CA ALA A 104 -5.84 -14.87 4.22
C ALA A 104 -5.12 -15.99 5.00
N ALA A 105 -5.82 -16.62 5.95
CA ALA A 105 -5.26 -17.67 6.79
C ALA A 105 -4.87 -18.93 5.98
N PRO A 106 -3.92 -19.75 6.48
CA PRO A 106 -3.53 -21.02 5.85
C PRO A 106 -4.67 -22.01 5.65
N THR A 107 -5.73 -21.92 6.46
CA THR A 107 -6.93 -22.75 6.34
C THR A 107 -8.17 -21.87 6.41
N GLN A 108 -8.97 -21.93 5.36
CA GLN A 108 -10.22 -21.20 5.19
C GLN A 108 -11.38 -21.93 5.88
N PRO A 109 -12.53 -21.27 6.08
CA PRO A 109 -13.68 -21.88 6.74
C PRO A 109 -14.23 -23.11 6.01
N ASN A 110 -14.02 -23.18 4.69
CA ASN A 110 -14.35 -24.34 3.86
C ASN A 110 -13.40 -25.55 4.06
N GLY A 111 -12.38 -25.43 4.93
CA GLY A 111 -11.40 -26.47 5.22
C GLY A 111 -10.24 -26.58 4.24
N THR A 112 -10.11 -25.65 3.28
CA THR A 112 -9.07 -25.65 2.25
C THR A 112 -8.13 -24.45 2.36
N THR A 113 -7.18 -24.30 1.43
CA THR A 113 -6.24 -23.16 1.36
C THR A 113 -6.72 -22.04 0.43
N LEU A 114 -7.93 -22.14 -0.11
CA LEU A 114 -8.45 -21.26 -1.15
C LEU A 114 -9.94 -21.05 -0.93
N THR A 115 -10.41 -19.80 -0.93
CA THR A 115 -11.83 -19.55 -1.12
C THR A 115 -12.17 -19.61 -2.60
N VAL A 116 -13.39 -20.00 -2.93
CA VAL A 116 -13.94 -19.92 -4.28
C VAL A 116 -15.15 -18.98 -4.31
N ASN A 117 -15.69 -18.75 -5.49
CA ASN A 117 -16.81 -17.85 -5.74
C ASN A 117 -18.16 -18.30 -5.16
N THR A 118 -18.21 -19.43 -4.45
CA THR A 118 -19.39 -19.88 -3.70
C THR A 118 -19.20 -19.80 -2.19
N ASP A 119 -17.98 -19.56 -1.71
CA ASP A 119 -17.71 -19.53 -0.28
C ASP A 119 -18.19 -18.22 0.32
N THR A 120 -18.84 -18.31 1.48
CA THR A 120 -19.47 -17.15 2.12
C THR A 120 -18.49 -16.32 2.94
N TYR A 121 -17.39 -16.92 3.38
CA TYR A 121 -16.40 -16.31 4.26
C TYR A 121 -14.97 -16.53 3.77
N VAL A 122 -14.11 -15.57 4.05
CA VAL A 122 -12.65 -15.71 4.04
C VAL A 122 -12.15 -15.55 5.47
N ARG A 123 -11.29 -16.45 5.93
CA ARG A 123 -10.62 -16.33 7.22
C ARG A 123 -9.42 -15.42 7.08
N VAL A 124 -9.42 -14.31 7.81
CA VAL A 124 -8.38 -13.26 7.76
C VAL A 124 -7.64 -13.23 9.09
N ILE A 125 -6.32 -13.34 9.03
CA ILE A 125 -5.42 -12.98 10.12
C ILE A 125 -5.23 -11.47 10.03
N MET A 126 -5.90 -10.73 10.91
CA MET A 126 -5.93 -9.27 10.88
C MET A 126 -4.58 -8.68 11.29
N THR A 127 -4.08 -7.78 10.44
CA THR A 127 -2.80 -7.09 10.64
C THR A 127 -2.90 -5.63 10.19
N ALA A 128 -4.08 -5.02 10.33
CA ALA A 128 -4.61 -3.83 9.65
C ALA A 128 -3.82 -2.50 9.75
N ALA A 129 -2.51 -2.53 9.95
CA ALA A 129 -1.64 -1.38 9.85
C ALA A 129 -1.47 -0.98 8.36
N LYS A 130 -2.35 -0.10 7.86
CA LYS A 130 -2.03 0.71 6.67
C LYS A 130 -0.85 1.62 7.02
N ARG A 131 0.37 1.23 6.63
CA ARG A 131 1.59 1.98 6.93
C ARG A 131 1.78 3.11 5.92
N THR A 132 1.12 4.25 6.16
CA THR A 132 1.54 5.51 5.55
C THR A 132 2.62 6.11 6.45
N ALA A 133 3.87 5.62 6.30
CA ALA A 133 4.97 6.09 7.10
C ALA A 133 5.86 7.04 6.28
N THR A 134 6.10 8.23 6.82
CA THR A 134 7.32 8.97 6.46
C THR A 134 8.49 8.14 7.00
N ILE A 135 9.21 7.45 6.13
CA ILE A 135 10.37 6.66 6.54
C ILE A 135 11.54 7.62 6.73
N ALA A 136 11.89 7.87 7.99
CA ALA A 136 13.11 8.60 8.35
C ALA A 136 14.32 7.69 8.13
N GLY A 137 14.78 7.56 6.88
CA GLY A 137 15.93 6.74 6.54
C GLY A 137 15.88 6.15 5.13
N SER A 138 16.77 5.20 4.87
CA SER A 138 16.80 4.47 3.60
C SER A 138 15.72 3.38 3.56
N VAL A 139 15.13 3.19 2.39
CA VAL A 139 14.24 2.08 2.08
C VAL A 139 14.98 1.14 1.13
N THR A 140 15.06 -0.14 1.48
CA THR A 140 15.45 -1.20 0.55
C THR A 140 14.18 -1.88 0.08
N ALA A 141 13.93 -1.85 -1.22
CA ALA A 141 12.83 -2.57 -1.86
C ALA A 141 13.41 -3.48 -2.94
N ASP A 142 12.91 -4.71 -3.02
CA ASP A 142 13.29 -5.65 -4.09
C ASP A 142 12.75 -5.16 -5.44
N ASP A 143 11.57 -4.53 -5.43
CA ASP A 143 10.94 -3.91 -6.60
C ASP A 143 10.09 -2.68 -6.22
N ILE A 144 9.92 -1.76 -7.16
CA ILE A 144 9.01 -0.60 -7.07
C ILE A 144 8.17 -0.57 -8.36
N THR A 145 7.01 -1.22 -8.33
CA THR A 145 6.05 -1.24 -9.45
C THR A 145 4.86 -0.32 -9.15
N GLY A 146 4.54 0.57 -10.10
CA GLY A 146 3.34 1.42 -10.04
C GLY A 146 2.16 0.79 -10.79
N SER A 147 0.96 0.85 -10.22
CA SER A 147 -0.29 0.35 -10.84
C SER A 147 -1.10 1.43 -11.56
N ASP A 148 -0.79 2.70 -11.30
CA ASP A 148 -1.48 3.85 -11.90
C ASP A 148 -0.71 4.40 -13.11
N ALA A 149 -1.36 5.25 -13.90
CA ALA A 149 -0.79 5.83 -15.12
C ALA A 149 0.52 6.63 -14.91
N THR A 150 0.83 7.04 -13.67
CA THR A 150 2.07 7.74 -13.34
C THR A 150 2.59 7.32 -11.95
N LEU A 151 3.75 6.66 -11.88
CA LEU A 151 4.52 6.53 -10.65
C LEU A 151 5.40 7.77 -10.45
N ALA A 152 4.88 8.77 -9.76
CA ALA A 152 5.63 10.00 -9.49
C ALA A 152 6.60 9.80 -8.32
N ILE A 153 7.90 10.04 -8.55
CA ILE A 153 8.88 10.18 -7.48
C ILE A 153 9.20 11.67 -7.35
N ALA A 154 8.66 12.30 -6.31
CA ALA A 154 8.91 13.71 -6.03
C ALA A 154 10.14 13.87 -5.12
N GLY A 155 11.06 14.77 -5.50
CA GLY A 155 12.11 15.21 -4.58
C GLY A 155 11.52 16.06 -3.46
N LEU A 156 12.19 16.10 -2.29
CA LEU A 156 11.78 16.97 -1.18
C LEU A 156 11.87 18.45 -1.58
N ALA A 157 10.86 19.24 -1.23
CA ALA A 157 10.95 20.69 -1.33
C ALA A 157 11.97 21.20 -0.28
N ALA A 158 13.22 21.40 -0.69
CA ALA A 158 14.25 22.05 0.13
C ALA A 158 14.62 23.39 -0.49
N ALA A 159 15.02 24.36 0.35
CA ALA A 159 15.53 25.66 -0.10
C ALA A 159 16.76 25.56 -1.04
N GLN A 160 17.38 24.37 -1.12
CA GLN A 160 18.54 24.06 -1.98
C GLN A 160 18.23 23.01 -3.07
N GLY A 161 16.95 22.66 -3.29
CA GLY A 161 16.51 21.68 -4.28
C GLY A 161 16.47 20.24 -3.73
N GLY A 162 15.35 19.54 -3.94
CA GLY A 162 15.27 18.10 -3.73
C GLY A 162 15.88 17.36 -4.90
N LEU A 163 16.66 16.32 -4.62
CA LEU A 163 17.22 15.44 -5.64
C LEU A 163 16.55 14.07 -5.56
N VAL A 164 16.17 13.52 -6.72
CA VAL A 164 15.89 12.09 -6.89
C VAL A 164 17.04 11.53 -7.71
N SER A 165 17.98 10.85 -7.06
CA SER A 165 19.10 10.20 -7.72
C SER A 165 18.77 8.75 -8.03
N VAL A 166 18.85 8.35 -9.29
CA VAL A 166 18.80 6.94 -9.69
C VAL A 166 20.24 6.51 -9.99
N THR A 167 20.84 5.78 -9.06
CA THR A 167 22.17 5.21 -9.21
C THR A 167 22.04 3.73 -9.53
N ALA A 168 22.64 3.31 -10.64
CA ALA A 168 22.67 1.91 -10.98
C ALA A 168 23.63 1.13 -10.05
N GLY A 169 23.46 -0.19 -9.96
CA GLY A 169 24.32 -1.03 -9.11
C GLY A 169 25.81 -0.92 -9.47
N THR A 170 26.70 -1.04 -8.49
CA THR A 170 28.14 -1.14 -8.72
C THR A 170 28.53 -2.60 -8.94
N SER A 171 29.41 -2.91 -9.89
CA SER A 171 29.94 -4.28 -10.05
C SER A 171 30.67 -4.72 -8.78
N SER A 172 30.35 -5.90 -8.26
CA SER A 172 30.99 -6.48 -7.08
C SER A 172 32.28 -7.26 -7.39
N THR A 173 32.65 -7.40 -8.67
CA THR A 173 33.87 -8.09 -9.10
C THR A 173 34.58 -7.34 -10.23
N ALA A 174 35.91 -7.39 -10.23
CA ALA A 174 36.71 -6.88 -11.33
C ALA A 174 36.42 -7.72 -12.60
N GLY A 175 35.83 -7.10 -13.63
CA GLY A 175 35.55 -7.74 -14.92
C GLY A 175 34.09 -7.70 -15.39
N ASN A 176 33.14 -7.39 -14.50
CA ASN A 176 31.73 -7.23 -14.88
C ASN A 176 31.36 -5.75 -15.07
N VAL A 177 30.51 -5.47 -16.05
CA VAL A 177 29.92 -4.13 -16.25
C VAL A 177 29.05 -3.80 -15.03
N GLY A 178 29.10 -2.56 -14.55
CA GLY A 178 28.18 -2.10 -13.50
C GLY A 178 26.71 -2.21 -13.94
N GLY A 179 25.80 -1.99 -13.00
CA GLY A 179 24.38 -1.84 -13.31
C GLY A 179 24.14 -0.69 -14.27
N VAL A 180 23.05 -0.77 -15.03
CA VAL A 180 22.58 0.30 -15.90
C VAL A 180 21.32 0.90 -15.27
N ALA A 181 21.29 2.23 -15.13
CA ALA A 181 20.06 2.97 -14.88
C ALA A 181 19.52 3.39 -16.24
N SER A 182 18.38 2.84 -16.64
CA SER A 182 17.78 3.10 -17.95
C SER A 182 16.53 3.95 -17.78
N LEU A 183 16.39 4.96 -18.65
CA LEU A 183 15.14 5.68 -18.85
C LEU A 183 14.57 5.22 -20.19
N VAL A 184 13.57 4.35 -20.14
CA VAL A 184 12.86 3.87 -21.34
C VAL A 184 11.54 4.62 -21.40
N GLY A 185 11.23 5.22 -22.54
CA GLY A 185 9.91 5.82 -22.76
C GLY A 185 8.83 4.75 -22.83
N GLY A 186 7.55 5.15 -22.77
CA GLY A 186 6.44 4.19 -22.76
C GLY A 186 6.48 3.23 -23.96
N VAL A 187 6.19 1.95 -23.77
CA VAL A 187 6.04 1.01 -24.89
C VAL A 187 4.65 1.20 -25.49
N GLY A 188 4.57 1.45 -26.79
CA GLY A 188 3.28 1.54 -27.48
C GLY A 188 2.61 0.17 -27.55
N GLY A 189 1.26 0.12 -27.47
CA GLY A 189 0.49 -1.08 -27.80
C GLY A 189 0.72 -1.53 -29.25
N ALA A 190 0.11 -2.65 -29.65
CA ALA A 190 0.42 -3.36 -30.92
C ALA A 190 0.42 -2.51 -32.21
N THR A 191 -0.13 -1.30 -32.20
CA THR A 191 -0.17 -0.37 -33.34
C THR A 191 0.29 1.06 -33.00
N ALA A 192 0.84 1.31 -31.82
CA ALA A 192 1.24 2.65 -31.37
C ALA A 192 2.75 2.84 -31.37
N ASN A 193 3.21 4.03 -31.71
CA ASN A 193 4.60 4.44 -31.49
C ASN A 193 4.88 4.47 -29.98
N GLY A 194 6.08 4.04 -29.57
CA GLY A 194 6.53 4.19 -28.18
C GLY A 194 6.55 5.66 -27.74
N GLY A 195 6.27 5.92 -26.47
CA GLY A 195 6.44 7.22 -25.84
C GLY A 195 7.91 7.63 -25.83
N ALA A 196 8.16 8.93 -26.02
CA ALA A 196 9.51 9.47 -25.91
C ALA A 196 9.99 9.45 -24.45
N ALA A 197 11.25 9.08 -24.22
CA ALA A 197 11.94 9.40 -22.97
C ALA A 197 12.45 10.84 -23.06
N VAL A 198 11.97 11.72 -22.18
CA VAL A 198 12.34 13.14 -22.16
C VAL A 198 13.18 13.42 -20.92
N ILE A 199 14.37 13.98 -21.11
CA ILE A 199 15.20 14.51 -20.02
C ILE A 199 15.22 16.03 -20.18
N THR A 200 14.53 16.72 -19.28
CA THR A 200 14.47 18.20 -19.27
C THR A 200 15.41 18.72 -18.19
N GLY A 201 16.26 19.68 -18.56
CA GLY A 201 17.09 20.41 -17.59
C GLY A 201 16.24 21.27 -16.65
N GLY A 202 16.82 21.74 -15.54
CA GLY A 202 16.11 22.57 -14.58
C GLY A 202 15.52 23.84 -15.22
N LEU A 203 14.20 24.06 -15.06
CA LEU A 203 13.55 25.30 -15.47
C LEU A 203 13.75 26.38 -14.40
N THR A 204 14.04 27.61 -14.80
CA THR A 204 14.00 28.75 -13.88
C THR A 204 12.54 29.16 -13.63
N ALA A 205 12.20 29.44 -12.37
CA ALA A 205 10.89 29.98 -12.02
C ALA A 205 10.64 31.32 -12.73
N VAL A 206 9.37 31.64 -13.00
CA VAL A 206 8.97 32.92 -13.59
C VAL A 206 9.58 34.08 -12.78
N GLY A 207 10.49 34.84 -13.39
CA GLY A 207 11.19 35.97 -12.75
C GLY A 207 12.60 35.69 -12.23
N ALA A 208 13.14 34.46 -12.34
CA ALA A 208 14.52 34.17 -11.97
C ALA A 208 15.51 34.47 -13.11
N THR A 209 16.62 35.14 -12.79
CA THR A 209 17.65 35.62 -13.74
C THR A 209 18.77 34.61 -14.03
N GLY A 210 18.70 33.40 -13.45
CA GLY A 210 19.71 32.35 -13.63
C GLY A 210 19.60 31.61 -14.97
N THR A 211 20.68 30.97 -15.40
CA THR A 211 20.64 29.98 -16.49
C THR A 211 19.89 28.72 -16.04
N GLY A 212 19.06 28.14 -16.89
CA GLY A 212 18.42 26.85 -16.63
C GLY A 212 19.44 25.72 -16.37
N GLY A 213 18.98 24.61 -15.80
CA GLY A 213 19.83 23.45 -15.54
C GLY A 213 20.29 22.78 -16.84
N ALA A 214 21.57 22.43 -16.93
CA ALA A 214 22.12 21.70 -18.06
C ALA A 214 21.74 20.20 -17.97
N VAL A 215 21.50 19.58 -19.14
CA VAL A 215 21.46 18.12 -19.27
C VAL A 215 22.77 17.68 -19.88
N THR A 216 23.59 16.97 -19.11
CA THR A 216 24.85 16.40 -19.60
C THR A 216 24.67 14.91 -19.81
N ILE A 217 24.75 14.46 -21.06
CA ILE A 217 24.78 13.04 -21.42
C ILE A 217 26.22 12.71 -21.80
N THR A 218 26.92 12.01 -20.92
CA THR A 218 28.27 11.52 -21.21
C THR A 218 28.18 10.07 -21.68
N GLY A 219 28.51 9.81 -22.94
CA GLY A 219 28.66 8.43 -23.44
C GLY A 219 29.87 7.73 -22.82
N GLY A 220 29.82 6.40 -22.71
CA GLY A 220 30.96 5.61 -22.23
C GLY A 220 32.13 5.61 -23.22
N ALA A 221 33.36 5.65 -22.71
CA ALA A 221 34.55 5.45 -23.54
C ALA A 221 34.66 3.99 -23.97
N HIS A 222 34.77 3.73 -25.27
CA HIS A 222 35.14 2.40 -25.77
C HIS A 222 36.58 2.12 -25.35
N ALA A 223 36.78 1.16 -24.45
CA ALA A 223 38.09 0.57 -24.20
C ALA A 223 38.45 -0.26 -25.44
N ASN A 224 38.96 0.40 -26.48
CA ASN A 224 39.54 -0.29 -27.62
C ASN A 224 40.76 -1.08 -27.12
N THR A 225 40.60 -2.38 -26.88
CA THR A 225 41.73 -3.30 -26.82
C THR A 225 42.13 -3.62 -28.26
N THR A 226 42.85 -2.65 -28.83
CA THR A 226 43.63 -2.65 -30.09
C THR A 226 43.61 -3.92 -30.97
N ASN A 227 43.29 -3.67 -32.25
CA ASN A 227 43.75 -4.28 -33.52
C ASN A 227 43.87 -5.80 -33.63
#